data_AF-A0A2E2UT36-F1
#
_entry.id   AF-A0A2E2UT36-F1
#
_cell.length_a   1.000
_cell.length_b   1.000
_cell.length_c   1.000
_cell.angle_alpha   90.00
_cell.angle_beta   90.00
_cell.angle_gamma   90.00
#
_symmetry.space_group_name_H-M   'P 1'
#
loop_
_entity.id
_entity.type
_entity.pdbx_description
1 polymer ?
#
loop_
_entity_poly.entity_id
_entity_poly.type
_entity_poly.pdbx_seq_one_letter_code
_entity_poly.pdbx_strand_id
1 'polypeptide(L)'
;MKYIFDNVSDKCSKLTTIAYSTSFSFGIKALDKRLHAPIYGIYGFVRFADEIVDTFHDYDKYRLFHKFKEDTIDAIESKISLNPILNSFQKVVQDYNI
;
A
#
# COMPACT_ATOMS: atom_id res chain seq x y z
N MET A 1 -13.23 -6.01 14.87
CA MET A 1 -12.40 -5.35 15.93
C MET A 1 -11.14 -4.63 15.41
N LYS A 2 -10.91 -4.49 14.08
CA LYS A 2 -9.69 -3.87 13.53
C LYS A 2 -9.88 -2.50 12.86
N TYR A 3 -11.08 -1.93 13.00
CA TYR A 3 -11.51 -0.71 12.30
C TYR A 3 -10.54 0.47 12.43
N ILE A 4 -10.05 0.76 13.64
CA ILE A 4 -9.10 1.88 13.85
C ILE A 4 -7.81 1.64 13.07
N PHE A 5 -7.28 0.43 13.14
CA PHE A 5 -6.03 0.08 12.47
C PHE A 5 -6.19 0.08 10.95
N ASP A 6 -7.25 -0.51 10.41
CA ASP A 6 -7.50 -0.53 8.97
C ASP A 6 -7.74 0.90 8.42
N ASN A 7 -8.45 1.76 9.18
CA ASN A 7 -8.61 3.17 8.84
C ASN A 7 -7.29 3.94 8.88
N VAL A 8 -6.39 3.63 9.81
CA VAL A 8 -5.03 4.20 9.83
C VAL A 8 -4.24 3.73 8.61
N SER A 9 -4.29 2.44 8.29
CA SER A 9 -3.65 1.85 7.10
C SER A 9 -4.10 2.52 5.81
N ASP A 10 -5.41 2.70 5.60
CA ASP A 10 -5.96 3.35 4.41
C ASP A 10 -5.54 4.82 4.32
N LYS A 11 -5.47 5.53 5.45
CA LYS A 11 -4.96 6.90 5.50
C LYS A 11 -3.48 6.98 5.17
N CYS A 12 -2.66 6.03 5.62
CA CYS A 12 -1.25 5.95 5.25
C CYS A 12 -1.10 5.78 3.73
N SER A 13 -1.82 4.84 3.12
CA SER A 13 -1.77 4.63 1.66
C SER A 13 -2.21 5.87 0.87
N LYS A 14 -3.26 6.56 1.34
CA LYS A 14 -3.70 7.82 0.75
C LYS A 14 -2.65 8.92 0.90
N LEU A 15 -2.03 9.07 2.07
CA LEU A 15 -0.98 10.05 2.32
C LEU A 15 0.21 9.80 1.39
N THR A 16 0.67 8.55 1.29
CA THR A 16 1.72 8.12 0.37
C THR A 16 1.37 8.53 -1.05
N THR A 17 0.16 8.21 -1.53
CA THR A 17 -0.26 8.56 -2.90
C THR A 17 -0.21 10.08 -3.14
N ILE A 18 -0.70 10.88 -2.19
CA ILE A 18 -0.70 12.34 -2.31
C ILE A 18 0.72 12.90 -2.32
N ALA A 19 1.61 12.35 -1.48
CA ALA A 19 2.99 12.79 -1.38
C ALA A 19 3.79 12.52 -2.66
N TYR A 20 3.57 11.36 -3.30
CA TYR A 20 4.31 10.97 -4.51
C TYR A 20 3.64 11.38 -5.82
N SER A 21 2.32 11.57 -5.86
CA SER A 21 1.62 11.96 -7.09
C SER A 21 0.33 12.73 -6.82
N THR A 22 0.44 14.06 -6.90
CA THR A 22 -0.69 14.98 -6.82
C THR A 22 -1.66 14.80 -8.00
N SER A 23 -1.12 14.57 -9.22
CA SER A 23 -1.92 14.35 -10.43
C SER A 23 -2.73 13.06 -10.35
N PHE A 24 -2.11 11.94 -9.96
CA PHE A 24 -2.83 10.68 -9.79
C PHE A 24 -3.86 10.76 -8.66
N SER A 25 -3.51 11.39 -7.54
CA SER A 25 -4.45 11.64 -6.44
C SER A 25 -5.65 12.49 -6.86
N PHE A 26 -5.46 13.44 -7.80
CA PHE A 26 -6.57 14.19 -8.39
C PHE A 26 -7.41 13.31 -9.30
N GLY A 27 -6.79 12.48 -10.13
CA GLY A 27 -7.48 11.50 -11.01
C GLY A 27 -8.39 10.55 -10.25
N ILE A 28 -7.94 10.04 -9.09
CA ILE A 28 -8.77 9.16 -8.24
C ILE A 28 -10.08 9.84 -7.81
N LYS A 29 -10.08 11.16 -7.59
CA LYS A 29 -11.30 11.90 -7.17
C LYS A 29 -12.42 11.87 -8.21
N ALA A 30 -12.10 11.61 -9.48
CA ALA A 30 -13.09 11.47 -10.54
C ALA A 30 -13.83 10.11 -10.52
N LEU A 31 -13.35 9.14 -9.73
CA LEU A 31 -13.94 7.81 -9.60
C LEU A 31 -14.95 7.75 -8.45
N ASP A 32 -15.77 6.68 -8.43
CA ASP A 32 -16.70 6.41 -7.32
C ASP A 32 -15.95 6.37 -5.98
N LYS A 33 -16.49 7.03 -4.95
CA LYS A 33 -15.88 7.13 -3.62
C LYS A 33 -15.51 5.78 -3.01
N ARG A 34 -16.26 4.72 -3.34
CA ARG A 34 -15.99 3.35 -2.87
C ARG A 34 -14.68 2.78 -3.41
N LEU A 35 -14.21 3.27 -4.55
CA LEU A 35 -12.96 2.82 -5.19
C LEU A 35 -11.73 3.58 -4.70
N HIS A 36 -11.91 4.72 -4.02
CA HIS A 36 -10.78 5.57 -3.63
C HIS A 36 -9.79 4.83 -2.71
N ALA A 37 -10.28 4.27 -1.60
CA ALA A 37 -9.42 3.57 -0.64
C ALA A 37 -8.71 2.35 -1.25
N PRO A 38 -9.40 1.47 -2.02
CA PRO A 38 -8.73 0.37 -2.73
C PRO A 38 -7.63 0.82 -3.69
N ILE A 39 -7.86 1.87 -4.48
CA ILE A 39 -6.86 2.39 -5.41
C ILE A 39 -5.66 2.98 -4.66
N TYR A 40 -5.90 3.72 -3.56
CA TYR A 40 -4.82 4.20 -2.71
C TYR A 40 -4.00 3.03 -2.12
N GLY A 41 -4.66 1.95 -1.68
CA GLY A 41 -4.00 0.75 -1.17
C GLY A 41 -3.07 0.09 -2.19
N ILE A 42 -3.53 -0.07 -3.44
CA ILE A 42 -2.71 -0.60 -4.54
C ILE A 42 -1.54 0.34 -4.84
N TYR A 43 -1.81 1.63 -5.00
CA TYR A 43 -0.76 2.60 -5.32
C TYR A 43 0.30 2.67 -4.22
N GLY A 44 -0.11 2.70 -2.95
CA GLY A 44 0.81 2.74 -1.81
C GLY A 44 1.79 1.57 -1.81
N PHE A 45 1.29 0.36 -2.08
CA PHE A 45 2.13 -0.84 -2.22
C PHE A 45 3.13 -0.71 -3.37
N VAL A 46 2.65 -0.40 -4.57
CA VAL A 46 3.52 -0.28 -5.77
C VAL A 46 4.56 0.82 -5.57
N ARG A 47 4.17 1.96 -4.99
CA ARG A 47 5.08 3.08 -4.72
C ARG A 47 6.22 2.68 -3.79
N PHE A 48 5.94 1.91 -2.74
CA PHE A 48 6.98 1.44 -1.82
C PHE A 48 7.93 0.44 -2.50
N ALA A 49 7.40 -0.46 -3.34
CA ALA A 49 8.25 -1.34 -4.14
C ALA A 49 9.17 -0.54 -5.07
N ASP A 50 8.65 0.51 -5.71
CA ASP A 50 9.40 1.39 -6.60
C ASP A 50 10.50 2.17 -5.85
N GLU A 51 10.21 2.73 -4.68
CA GLU A 51 11.21 3.41 -3.85
C GLU A 51 12.39 2.50 -3.49
N ILE A 52 12.10 1.25 -3.14
CA ILE A 52 13.12 0.25 -2.80
C ILE A 52 14.08 0.03 -3.97
N VAL A 53 13.56 -0.04 -5.20
CA VAL A 53 14.38 -0.35 -6.39
C VAL A 53 15.08 0.90 -6.95
N ASP A 54 14.36 2.01 -6.99
CA ASP A 54 14.76 3.20 -7.77
C ASP A 54 15.38 4.32 -6.94
N THR A 55 15.11 4.40 -5.63
CA THR A 55 15.50 5.58 -4.83
C THR A 55 16.46 5.26 -3.67
N PHE A 56 16.35 4.10 -3.03
CA PHE A 56 17.14 3.77 -1.82
C PHE A 56 18.59 3.34 -2.11
N HIS A 57 19.35 4.18 -2.82
CA HIS A 57 20.71 3.87 -3.29
C HIS A 57 21.72 3.59 -2.16
N ASP A 58 21.53 4.19 -0.98
CA ASP A 58 22.41 4.03 0.18
C ASP A 58 22.04 2.84 1.09
N TYR A 59 21.06 2.03 0.69
CA TYR A 59 20.59 0.87 1.45
C TYR A 59 20.77 -0.43 0.68
N ASP A 60 20.79 -1.56 1.39
CA ASP A 60 20.78 -2.89 0.78
C ASP A 60 19.40 -3.18 0.14
N LYS A 61 19.25 -2.77 -1.12
CA LYS A 61 18.02 -2.91 -1.91
C LYS A 61 17.60 -4.36 -2.07
N TYR A 62 18.55 -5.30 -2.18
CA TYR A 62 18.23 -6.72 -2.31
C TYR A 62 17.54 -7.22 -1.04
N ARG A 63 18.14 -6.96 0.12
CA ARG A 63 17.54 -7.32 1.42
C ARG A 63 16.19 -6.66 1.62
N LEU A 64 16.06 -5.36 1.30
CA LEU A 64 14.80 -4.62 1.44
C LEU A 64 13.69 -5.20 0.54
N PHE A 65 14.00 -5.46 -0.73
CA PHE A 65 13.04 -6.00 -1.69
C PHE A 65 12.59 -7.41 -1.30
N HIS A 66 13.53 -8.29 -0.92
CA HIS A 66 13.22 -9.63 -0.46
C HIS A 66 12.34 -9.62 0.78
N LYS A 67 12.69 -8.81 1.79
CA LYS A 67 11.87 -8.67 2.99
C LYS A 67 10.48 -8.11 2.67
N PHE A 68 10.37 -7.09 1.82
CA PHE A 68 9.09 -6.49 1.45
C PHE A 68 8.18 -7.52 0.75
N LYS A 69 8.76 -8.37 -0.12
CA LYS A 69 8.04 -9.47 -0.77
C LYS A 69 7.55 -10.51 0.24
N GLU A 70 8.40 -10.98 1.15
CA GLU A 70 8.04 -11.94 2.19
C GLU A 70 6.93 -11.38 3.09
N ASP A 71 7.10 -10.16 3.59
CA ASP A 71 6.11 -9.49 4.44
C ASP A 71 4.77 -9.28 3.70
N THR A 72 4.78 -9.12 2.37
CA THR A 72 3.57 -8.99 1.55
C THR A 72 2.81 -10.31 1.46
N ILE A 73 3.52 -11.41 1.22
CA ILE A 73 2.92 -12.76 1.16
C ILE A 73 2.31 -13.10 2.52
N ASP A 74 3.07 -12.91 3.59
CA ASP A 74 2.59 -13.13 4.96
C ASP A 74 1.37 -12.27 5.28
N ALA A 75 1.37 -10.99 4.88
CA ALA A 75 0.24 -10.09 5.09
C ALA A 75 -1.06 -10.57 4.42
N ILE A 76 -0.96 -11.12 3.21
CA ILE A 76 -2.10 -11.65 2.45
C ILE A 76 -2.62 -12.93 3.09
N GLU A 77 -1.73 -13.87 3.44
CA GLU A 77 -2.08 -15.16 4.03
C GLU A 77 -2.68 -15.02 5.44
N SER A 78 -2.05 -14.21 6.29
CA SER A 78 -2.47 -13.98 7.67
C SER A 78 -3.60 -12.95 7.80
N LYS A 79 -3.92 -12.22 6.73
CA LYS A 79 -4.94 -11.16 6.66
C LYS A 79 -4.67 -9.99 7.62
N ILE A 80 -3.41 -9.79 7.98
CA ILE A 80 -2.94 -8.70 8.83
C ILE A 80 -1.47 -8.39 8.53
N SER A 81 -1.11 -7.10 8.54
CA SER A 81 0.29 -6.69 8.61
C SER A 81 0.43 -5.56 9.62
N LEU A 82 1.56 -5.51 10.32
CA LEU A 82 1.89 -4.34 11.14
C LEU A 82 2.44 -3.18 10.30
N ASN A 83 2.84 -3.44 9.04
CA ASN A 83 3.12 -2.39 8.07
C ASN A 83 1.78 -1.84 7.55
N PRO A 84 1.44 -0.54 7.77
CA PRO A 84 0.15 0.00 7.37
C PRO A 84 -0.09 -0.02 5.86
N ILE A 85 0.95 0.09 5.04
CA ILE A 85 0.82 0.02 3.57
C ILE A 85 0.48 -1.41 3.14
N LEU A 86 1.20 -2.40 3.67
CA LEU A 86 0.91 -3.81 3.39
C LEU A 86 -0.46 -4.22 3.93
N ASN A 87 -0.87 -3.72 5.11
CA ASN A 87 -2.19 -4.02 5.65
C ASN A 87 -3.33 -3.43 4.81
N SER A 88 -3.14 -2.23 4.26
CA SER A 88 -4.11 -1.63 3.34
C SER A 88 -4.17 -2.44 2.05
N PHE A 89 -3.02 -2.80 1.47
CA PHE A 89 -2.94 -3.60 0.25
C PHE A 89 -3.55 -5.01 0.39
N GLN A 90 -3.17 -5.77 1.43
CA GLN A 90 -3.71 -7.11 1.64
C GLN A 90 -5.24 -7.09 1.78
N LYS A 91 -5.78 -6.05 2.43
CA LYS A 91 -7.23 -5.89 2.56
C LYS A 91 -7.88 -5.73 1.19
N VAL A 92 -7.25 -4.99 0.27
CA VAL A 92 -7.74 -4.86 -1.13
C VAL A 92 -7.69 -6.19 -1.87
N VAL A 93 -6.59 -6.95 -1.74
CA VAL A 93 -6.45 -8.30 -2.30
C VAL A 93 -7.61 -9.19 -1.84
N GLN A 94 -7.92 -9.18 -0.54
CA GLN A 94 -9.01 -10.00 0.02
C GLN A 94 -10.40 -9.50 -0.40
N ASP A 95 -10.63 -8.18 -0.40
CA ASP A 95 -11.94 -7.58 -0.75
C ASP A 95 -12.29 -7.76 -2.23
N TYR A 96 -11.29 -7.78 -3.12
CA TYR A 96 -11.47 -7.83 -4.58
C TYR A 96 -11.03 -9.16 -5.22
N ASN A 97 -10.41 -10.06 -4.46
CA ASN A 97 -9.90 -11.35 -4.91
C ASN A 97 -8.98 -11.24 -6.14
N ILE A 98 -7.95 -10.39 -6.02
CA ILE A 98 -6.93 -10.10 -7.05
C ILE A 98 -5.53 -10.55 -6.64
#